data_AF-A0A428RV95-F1
#
_entry.id   AF-A0A428RV95-F1
#
_cell.length_a   1.000
_cell.length_b   1.000
_cell.length_c   1.000
_cell.angle_alpha   90.00
_cell.angle_beta   90.00
_cell.angle_gamma   90.00
#
_symmetry.space_group_name_H-M   'P 1'
#
loop_
_entity.id
_entity.type
_entity.pdbx_description
1 polymer ?
#
loop_
_entity_poly.entity_id
_entity_poly.type
_entity_poly.pdbx_seq_one_letter_code
_entity_poly.pdbx_strand_id
1 'polypeptide(L)'
;MFKLGCQYAEKIELHRLDNDPNSNSTNLDNSLLEDYKARPDLDLVPTTEALCRDIETLYEQWGIDAWVRKMIESDVGFVFDGFGSPFADDEMGFDIEAAKNREDVDAYGSPNQRLFSSNTMSSHLPHMNFRAYVKALEVDGDLVHINEECDPHLEVGAIIRKVVEKDEKAPLFNKLKGQDDNGLWRILGAPNSLRSDPKQRFGRLARHLGLPATSSMRDILGKMIAAKTAAPIPPVVVETGPCKEFRLTPDQFDLTQLPAPLLHQSDGGKYIQTYGMHIVQSPDGKWTNWSIARAMVYDRNHLVGLVIKPQHIWQMHQMWKKEGRDMPWALAFGVPPAAIMASSMPLPDGLSEAEYIGSLVGSPLEVVKCESNGLYVPASSEIVFEGVCSITDTGLEGPFGEMHGYVFPGDSHPWPKYTVDLITHRKDAILPVSNCGRLTDETHTMIGPLAAAEIGYRLKSEGLPIKESFSPFESQVTWVALQVDTQRLRELHTTPEDFCRKVGDIVFRHKIGYTIHRLVLVGEDIDVYNFKDVIWAFCTRCRPGMDEYHFEDVPGFPLIPYMSHGNGAPDKGGKVVSDCLLPVEYTTGRDWEAADFENSFPEDVKERVTSRWETMGFGSSK
;
A
#
# COMPACT_ATOMS: atom_id res chain seq x y z
N MET A 1 22.42 -19.65 -13.32
CA MET A 1 21.43 -20.40 -12.51
C MET A 1 20.03 -20.33 -13.09
N PHE A 2 19.37 -19.16 -13.14
CA PHE A 2 18.01 -19.03 -13.69
C PHE A 2 17.84 -19.58 -15.12
N LYS A 3 18.78 -19.24 -16.02
CA LYS A 3 18.77 -19.70 -17.42
C LYS A 3 18.90 -21.23 -17.59
N LEU A 4 19.62 -21.88 -16.67
CA LEU A 4 19.79 -23.34 -16.66
C LEU A 4 18.56 -24.03 -16.06
N GLY A 5 17.92 -23.41 -15.06
CA GLY A 5 16.66 -23.86 -14.47
C GLY A 5 15.48 -23.79 -15.45
N CYS A 6 15.41 -22.75 -16.29
CA CYS A 6 14.39 -22.66 -17.35
C CYS A 6 14.55 -23.76 -18.40
N GLN A 7 15.78 -24.04 -18.84
CA GLN A 7 16.07 -25.12 -19.79
C GLN A 7 15.77 -26.52 -19.21
N TYR A 8 15.82 -26.67 -17.89
CA TYR A 8 15.53 -27.91 -17.17
C TYR A 8 14.02 -28.15 -17.02
N ALA A 9 13.26 -27.11 -16.67
CA ALA A 9 11.79 -27.17 -16.59
C ALA A 9 11.16 -27.51 -17.96
N GLU A 10 11.71 -26.93 -19.03
CA GLU A 10 11.26 -27.17 -20.40
C GLU A 10 11.48 -28.63 -20.85
N LYS A 11 12.60 -29.27 -20.45
CA LYS A 11 12.87 -30.68 -20.74
C LYS A 11 11.98 -31.65 -19.97
N ILE A 12 11.61 -31.32 -18.73
CA ILE A 12 10.72 -32.14 -17.90
C ILE A 12 9.29 -32.12 -18.45
N GLU A 13 8.79 -30.94 -18.84
CA GLU A 13 7.46 -30.78 -19.43
C GLU A 13 7.34 -31.58 -20.75
N LEU A 14 8.40 -31.56 -21.57
CA LEU A 14 8.46 -32.29 -22.84
C LEU A 14 8.49 -33.82 -22.66
N HIS A 15 9.21 -34.34 -21.66
CA HIS A 15 9.25 -35.78 -21.37
C HIS A 15 7.91 -36.32 -20.83
N ARG A 16 7.17 -35.48 -20.12
CA ARG A 16 5.83 -35.79 -19.60
C ARG A 16 4.78 -35.89 -20.73
N LEU A 17 4.89 -35.03 -21.75
CA LEU A 17 3.97 -35.02 -22.89
C LEU A 17 4.13 -36.25 -23.80
N ASP A 18 5.33 -36.81 -23.90
CA ASP A 18 5.62 -37.97 -24.76
C ASP A 18 5.15 -39.32 -24.17
N ASN A 19 4.84 -39.36 -22.85
CA ASN A 19 4.59 -40.60 -22.12
C ASN A 19 3.22 -40.68 -21.43
N ASP A 20 2.28 -39.75 -21.69
CA ASP A 20 0.92 -39.80 -21.12
C ASP A 20 -0.11 -40.39 -22.12
N PRO A 21 -0.65 -41.60 -21.88
CA PRO A 21 -1.61 -42.24 -22.76
C PRO A 21 -3.03 -41.64 -22.71
N ASN A 22 -3.30 -40.63 -21.86
CA ASN A 22 -4.64 -40.08 -21.61
C ASN A 22 -4.80 -38.58 -21.94
N SER A 23 -3.92 -37.99 -22.73
CA SER A 23 -4.03 -36.57 -23.14
C SER A 23 -5.11 -36.33 -24.22
N ASN A 24 -6.38 -36.50 -23.86
CA ASN A 24 -7.50 -35.88 -24.58
C ASN A 24 -7.72 -34.47 -24.04
N SER A 25 -6.98 -33.49 -24.55
CA SER A 25 -7.32 -32.07 -24.37
C SER A 25 -7.11 -31.29 -25.66
N THR A 26 -8.21 -31.09 -26.37
CA THR A 26 -8.40 -30.14 -27.45
C THR A 26 -8.33 -28.70 -26.91
N ASN A 27 -7.13 -28.10 -26.91
CA ASN A 27 -6.83 -26.68 -27.17
C ASN A 27 -5.40 -26.33 -26.72
N LEU A 28 -4.43 -27.03 -27.28
CA LEU A 28 -3.02 -26.64 -27.22
C LEU A 28 -2.48 -26.60 -28.65
N ASP A 29 -1.72 -25.55 -28.91
CA ASP A 29 -1.28 -25.10 -30.22
C ASP A 29 -0.40 -26.16 -30.91
N ASN A 30 -0.91 -26.78 -31.98
CA ASN A 30 -0.21 -27.79 -32.78
C ASN A 30 1.10 -27.26 -33.41
N SER A 31 1.37 -25.95 -33.33
CA SER A 31 2.59 -25.31 -33.84
C SER A 31 3.87 -25.75 -33.09
N LEU A 32 3.81 -25.95 -31.77
CA LEU A 32 4.98 -26.30 -30.94
C LEU A 32 5.48 -27.74 -31.17
N LEU A 33 4.57 -28.66 -31.46
CA LEU A 33 4.90 -30.08 -31.72
C LEU A 33 5.46 -30.29 -33.13
N GLU A 34 5.03 -29.47 -34.10
CA GLU A 34 5.57 -29.45 -35.47
C GLU A 34 6.99 -28.84 -35.51
N ASP A 35 7.23 -27.74 -34.78
CA ASP A 35 8.56 -27.12 -34.64
C ASP A 35 9.58 -28.07 -33.97
N TYR A 36 9.13 -28.92 -33.05
CA TYR A 36 9.96 -29.92 -32.39
C TYR A 36 10.42 -31.05 -33.32
N LYS A 37 9.53 -31.55 -34.20
CA LYS A 37 9.86 -32.62 -35.17
C LYS A 37 10.79 -32.15 -36.30
N ALA A 38 10.97 -30.84 -36.46
CA ALA A 38 11.84 -30.24 -37.47
C ALA A 38 13.30 -30.04 -37.03
N ARG A 39 13.68 -30.42 -35.79
CA ARG A 39 15.02 -30.20 -35.23
C ARG A 39 15.89 -31.48 -35.27
N PRO A 40 16.90 -31.56 -36.16
CA PRO A 40 17.69 -32.76 -36.39
C PRO A 40 18.83 -32.99 -35.36
N ASP A 41 18.91 -32.18 -34.30
CA ASP A 41 20.06 -32.08 -33.38
C ASP A 41 19.82 -32.65 -31.96
N LEU A 42 18.73 -33.39 -31.75
CA LEU A 42 18.44 -34.04 -30.46
C LEU A 42 18.62 -35.56 -30.56
N ASP A 43 19.86 -36.03 -30.39
CA ASP A 43 20.16 -37.44 -30.16
C ASP A 43 19.62 -37.91 -28.79
N LEU A 44 18.98 -39.08 -28.79
CA LEU A 44 18.40 -39.74 -27.62
C LEU A 44 19.47 -40.49 -26.77
N VAL A 45 19.74 -39.94 -25.57
CA VAL A 45 20.17 -40.56 -24.28
C VAL A 45 21.50 -41.36 -24.20
N PRO A 46 22.13 -41.50 -23.00
CA PRO A 46 21.81 -42.67 -22.19
C PRO A 46 21.68 -42.44 -20.66
N THR A 47 20.62 -43.06 -20.13
CA THR A 47 20.31 -43.51 -18.75
C THR A 47 20.50 -42.55 -17.57
N THR A 48 19.40 -42.40 -16.82
CA THR A 48 19.22 -41.64 -15.57
C THR A 48 20.31 -41.88 -14.51
N GLU A 49 20.97 -43.05 -14.51
CA GLU A 49 22.06 -43.38 -13.58
C GLU A 49 23.35 -42.58 -13.82
N ALA A 50 23.69 -42.25 -15.08
CA ALA A 50 24.89 -41.46 -15.38
C ALA A 50 24.71 -39.99 -14.93
N LEU A 51 23.50 -39.48 -15.09
CA LEU A 51 23.12 -38.12 -14.69
C LEU A 51 23.13 -37.93 -13.17
N CYS A 52 22.74 -38.95 -12.40
CA CYS A 52 22.75 -38.91 -10.94
C CYS A 52 24.19 -38.86 -10.36
N ARG A 53 25.16 -39.56 -10.96
CA ARG A 53 26.57 -39.52 -10.50
C ARG A 53 27.24 -38.17 -10.72
N ASP A 54 26.94 -37.51 -11.84
CA ASP A 54 27.49 -36.17 -12.12
C ASP A 54 26.94 -35.14 -11.14
N ILE A 55 25.69 -35.30 -10.71
CA ILE A 55 25.03 -34.48 -9.70
C ILE A 55 25.67 -34.70 -8.32
N GLU A 56 25.91 -35.95 -7.90
CA GLU A 56 26.59 -36.25 -6.63
C GLU A 56 28.00 -35.65 -6.57
N THR A 57 28.74 -35.71 -7.68
CA THR A 57 30.10 -35.16 -7.79
C THR A 57 30.10 -33.62 -7.71
N LEU A 58 29.08 -32.96 -8.27
CA LEU A 58 28.91 -31.50 -8.20
C LEU A 58 28.52 -31.03 -6.79
N TYR A 59 27.74 -31.81 -6.04
CA TYR A 59 27.36 -31.47 -4.66
C TYR A 59 28.51 -31.57 -3.66
N GLU A 60 29.39 -32.57 -3.79
CA GLU A 60 30.60 -32.67 -2.96
C GLU A 60 31.59 -31.53 -3.22
N GLN A 61 31.71 -31.08 -4.48
CA GLN A 61 32.58 -29.94 -4.83
C GLN A 61 32.05 -28.59 -4.32
N TRP A 62 30.75 -28.48 -4.03
CA TRP A 62 30.10 -27.21 -3.68
C TRP A 62 29.75 -27.05 -2.19
N GLY A 63 30.05 -28.04 -1.35
CA GLY A 63 29.94 -27.93 0.11
C GLY A 63 28.52 -27.63 0.61
N ILE A 64 27.50 -28.17 -0.07
CA ILE A 64 26.09 -27.92 0.27
C ILE A 64 25.68 -28.83 1.44
N ASP A 65 25.21 -28.19 2.52
CA ASP A 65 24.87 -28.82 3.79
C ASP A 65 23.73 -29.87 3.69
N ALA A 66 23.79 -30.88 4.57
CA ALA A 66 22.88 -32.04 4.60
C ALA A 66 21.39 -31.70 4.73
N TRP A 67 21.06 -30.47 5.14
CA TRP A 67 19.69 -29.97 5.27
C TRP A 67 18.99 -29.78 3.91
N VAL A 68 19.72 -29.38 2.85
CA VAL A 68 19.15 -29.19 1.51
C VAL A 68 18.84 -30.53 0.83
N ARG A 69 19.67 -31.55 1.06
CA ARG A 69 19.39 -32.94 0.61
C ARG A 69 18.05 -33.45 1.16
N LYS A 70 17.80 -33.23 2.45
CA LYS A 70 16.59 -33.69 3.13
C LYS A 70 15.30 -33.01 2.65
N MET A 71 15.43 -31.79 2.13
CA MET A 71 14.30 -31.00 1.63
C MET A 71 13.86 -31.43 0.21
N ILE A 72 14.78 -32.00 -0.57
CA ILE A 72 14.49 -32.49 -1.93
C ILE A 72 14.01 -33.95 -1.88
N GLU A 73 14.57 -34.77 -1.00
CA GLU A 73 14.13 -36.17 -0.80
C GLU A 73 12.69 -36.28 -0.27
N SER A 74 12.17 -35.25 0.40
CA SER A 74 10.78 -35.24 0.88
C SER A 74 9.72 -34.94 -0.18
N ASP A 75 10.11 -34.38 -1.34
CA ASP A 75 9.17 -33.91 -2.38
C ASP A 75 9.20 -34.74 -3.67
N VAL A 76 9.93 -35.86 -3.70
CA VAL A 76 9.92 -36.81 -4.83
C VAL A 76 9.66 -38.22 -4.34
N GLY A 77 8.38 -38.55 -4.15
CA GLY A 77 7.94 -39.90 -3.82
C GLY A 77 8.15 -40.86 -5.00
N PHE A 78 9.23 -41.64 -4.95
CA PHE A 78 9.30 -42.94 -5.62
C PHE A 78 9.65 -44.03 -4.60
N VAL A 79 8.73 -44.99 -4.48
CA VAL A 79 8.86 -46.19 -3.67
C VAL A 79 9.89 -47.11 -4.33
N PHE A 80 10.93 -47.48 -3.59
CA PHE A 80 11.65 -48.75 -3.81
C PHE A 80 11.79 -49.48 -2.48
N ASP A 81 11.15 -50.65 -2.42
CA ASP A 81 11.28 -51.63 -1.36
C ASP A 81 12.71 -52.20 -1.32
N GLY A 82 13.22 -52.34 -0.10
CA GLY A 82 14.21 -53.35 0.29
C GLY A 82 15.67 -53.04 -0.02
N PHE A 83 16.47 -52.76 1.01
CA PHE A 83 17.62 -53.58 1.40
C PHE A 83 18.15 -53.10 2.77
N GLY A 84 18.70 -54.05 3.53
CA GLY A 84 18.90 -53.96 4.99
C GLY A 84 19.96 -52.96 5.49
N SER A 85 19.70 -52.47 6.71
CA SER A 85 20.59 -52.36 7.88
C SER A 85 21.97 -53.06 7.74
N PRO A 86 23.11 -52.53 8.31
CA PRO A 86 23.18 -52.19 9.74
C PRO A 86 24.13 -51.04 10.18
N PHE A 87 24.06 -50.75 11.49
CA PHE A 87 24.99 -50.07 12.44
C PHE A 87 24.16 -49.09 13.32
N ALA A 88 23.51 -49.52 14.41
CA ALA A 88 24.00 -49.93 15.74
C ALA A 88 24.45 -48.74 16.62
N ASP A 89 23.74 -48.62 17.75
CA ASP A 89 24.16 -48.11 19.08
C ASP A 89 24.35 -46.57 19.23
N ASP A 90 23.84 -45.84 20.22
CA ASP A 90 23.49 -46.17 21.62
C ASP A 90 22.61 -45.08 22.30
N GLU A 91 21.80 -45.56 23.26
CA GLU A 91 21.40 -45.03 24.58
C GLU A 91 20.50 -43.78 24.86
N MET A 92 19.63 -44.02 25.87
CA MET A 92 18.80 -43.15 26.74
C MET A 92 17.50 -42.59 26.13
N GLY A 93 16.28 -43.03 26.45
CA GLY A 93 15.75 -43.68 27.65
C GLY A 93 14.75 -42.74 28.33
N PHE A 94 13.45 -42.81 28.00
CA PHE A 94 12.35 -42.37 28.86
C PHE A 94 11.01 -43.05 28.51
N ASP A 95 10.25 -43.26 29.56
CA ASP A 95 9.25 -44.28 29.81
C ASP A 95 7.88 -44.04 29.13
N ILE A 96 7.26 -45.12 28.64
CA ILE A 96 5.93 -45.15 28.00
C ILE A 96 4.99 -45.94 28.92
N GLU A 97 4.11 -45.26 29.66
CA GLU A 97 2.85 -45.88 30.10
C GLU A 97 1.79 -44.88 30.59
N ALA A 98 1.06 -44.24 29.66
CA ALA A 98 -0.27 -43.68 29.93
C ALA A 98 -1.02 -43.27 28.65
N ALA A 99 -1.46 -44.23 27.82
CA ALA A 99 -2.59 -44.03 26.89
C ALA A 99 -2.99 -45.35 26.21
N LYS A 100 -3.49 -46.32 26.98
CA LYS A 100 -4.34 -47.39 26.44
C LYS A 100 -5.78 -47.04 26.78
N ASN A 101 -6.54 -46.62 25.76
CA ASN A 101 -7.96 -46.90 25.54
C ASN A 101 -8.58 -45.80 24.65
N ARG A 102 -8.63 -46.02 23.33
CA ARG A 102 -9.85 -46.47 22.63
C ARG A 102 -9.61 -46.55 21.13
N GLU A 103 -10.24 -47.56 20.57
CA GLU A 103 -10.26 -47.98 19.17
C GLU A 103 -10.96 -46.93 18.29
N ASP A 104 -10.43 -46.70 17.09
CA ASP A 104 -11.15 -46.88 15.84
C ASP A 104 -10.16 -46.78 14.67
N VAL A 105 -10.05 -47.90 13.95
CA VAL A 105 -9.18 -48.11 12.78
C VAL A 105 -10.08 -48.37 11.57
N ASP A 106 -9.70 -47.74 10.46
CA ASP A 106 -10.08 -47.97 9.07
C ASP A 106 -11.38 -47.37 8.48
N ALA A 107 -11.18 -46.28 7.72
CA ALA A 107 -11.52 -46.24 6.30
C ALA A 107 -10.69 -45.15 5.57
N TYR A 108 -9.49 -45.53 5.12
CA TYR A 108 -8.68 -44.73 4.21
C TYR A 108 -9.35 -44.64 2.82
N GLY A 109 -9.93 -43.48 2.52
CA GLY A 109 -10.26 -43.05 1.16
C GLY A 109 -9.07 -42.36 0.50
N SER A 110 -8.83 -42.66 -0.78
CA SER A 110 -7.70 -42.26 -1.62
C SER A 110 -7.25 -40.78 -1.54
N PRO A 111 -5.94 -40.48 -1.59
CA PRO A 111 -5.40 -39.12 -1.61
C PRO A 111 -5.36 -38.55 -3.04
N ASN A 112 -6.51 -38.39 -3.68
CA ASN A 112 -6.59 -37.75 -5.01
C ASN A 112 -7.87 -36.90 -5.21
N GLN A 113 -8.34 -36.25 -4.15
CA GLN A 113 -9.50 -35.33 -4.21
C GLN A 113 -9.39 -34.11 -3.29
N ARG A 114 -8.16 -33.61 -3.06
CA ARG A 114 -7.92 -32.30 -2.43
C ARG A 114 -6.90 -31.47 -3.22
N LEU A 115 -7.20 -31.25 -4.49
CA LEU A 115 -6.70 -30.13 -5.26
C LEU A 115 -7.96 -29.43 -5.80
N PHE A 116 -8.03 -28.11 -5.63
CA PHE A 116 -9.19 -27.21 -5.83
C PHE A 116 -10.14 -27.03 -4.63
N SER A 117 -9.65 -26.34 -3.59
CA SER A 117 -10.45 -25.29 -2.93
C SER A 117 -9.59 -24.03 -2.78
N SER A 118 -9.47 -23.24 -3.85
CA SER A 118 -8.69 -21.99 -3.87
C SER A 118 -9.42 -20.77 -3.28
N ASN A 119 -10.62 -20.94 -2.72
CA ASN A 119 -11.49 -19.82 -2.31
C ASN A 119 -11.40 -19.42 -0.83
N THR A 120 -10.52 -20.02 -0.01
CA THR A 120 -10.42 -19.69 1.43
C THR A 120 -9.08 -19.08 1.86
N MET A 121 -8.14 -18.83 0.94
CA MET A 121 -6.81 -18.32 1.31
C MET A 121 -6.71 -16.79 1.47
N SER A 122 -7.61 -15.99 0.87
CA SER A 122 -7.48 -14.52 0.91
C SER A 122 -7.73 -13.94 2.31
N SER A 123 -8.59 -14.58 3.12
CA SER A 123 -8.99 -14.08 4.45
C SER A 123 -7.86 -14.07 5.49
N HIS A 124 -6.77 -14.79 5.24
CA HIS A 124 -5.62 -14.88 6.15
C HIS A 124 -4.47 -13.95 5.77
N LEU A 125 -4.51 -13.35 4.57
CA LEU A 125 -3.44 -12.48 4.10
C LEU A 125 -3.59 -11.08 4.72
N PRO A 126 -2.55 -10.52 5.37
CA PRO A 126 -2.61 -9.20 6.00
C PRO A 126 -3.10 -8.10 5.07
N HIS A 127 -2.65 -8.09 3.81
CA HIS A 127 -3.04 -7.07 2.83
C HIS A 127 -4.50 -7.20 2.33
N MET A 128 -5.15 -8.35 2.56
CA MET A 128 -6.52 -8.64 2.13
C MET A 128 -7.54 -8.68 3.28
N ASN A 129 -7.08 -8.59 4.54
CA ASN A 129 -7.95 -8.65 5.72
C ASN A 129 -7.37 -7.80 6.85
N PHE A 130 -8.11 -6.79 7.30
CA PHE A 130 -7.65 -5.88 8.35
C PHE A 130 -7.39 -6.58 9.68
N ARG A 131 -8.15 -7.61 10.04
CA ARG A 131 -7.92 -8.38 11.27
C ARG A 131 -6.63 -9.19 11.18
N ALA A 132 -6.33 -9.76 10.02
CA ALA A 132 -5.05 -10.42 9.77
C ALA A 132 -3.88 -9.42 9.80
N TYR A 133 -4.10 -8.18 9.33
CA TYR A 133 -3.13 -7.10 9.44
C TYR A 133 -2.82 -6.70 10.88
N VAL A 134 -3.83 -6.51 11.72
CA VAL A 134 -3.63 -6.26 13.16
C VAL A 134 -2.81 -7.39 13.80
N LYS A 135 -3.09 -8.64 13.44
CA LYS A 135 -2.31 -9.78 13.92
C LYS A 135 -0.87 -9.77 13.41
N ALA A 136 -0.64 -9.34 12.17
CA ALA A 136 0.70 -9.22 11.61
C ALA A 136 1.52 -8.14 12.33
N LEU A 137 0.92 -7.02 12.72
CA LEU A 137 1.60 -6.01 13.55
C LEU A 137 2.01 -6.57 14.92
N GLU A 138 1.17 -7.39 15.54
CA GLU A 138 1.52 -8.07 16.79
C GLU A 138 2.70 -9.04 16.61
N VAL A 139 2.70 -9.83 15.54
CA VAL A 139 3.82 -10.74 15.20
C VAL A 139 5.11 -9.99 14.91
N ASP A 140 5.02 -8.82 14.27
CA ASP A 140 6.16 -7.93 14.01
C ASP A 140 6.69 -7.25 15.28
N GLY A 141 5.99 -7.38 16.41
CA GLY A 141 6.28 -6.63 17.62
C GLY A 141 6.01 -5.13 17.48
N ASP A 142 5.16 -4.72 16.54
CA ASP A 142 4.81 -3.34 16.17
C ASP A 142 3.40 -2.92 16.66
N LEU A 143 2.83 -3.67 17.61
CA LEU A 143 1.53 -3.38 18.22
C LEU A 143 1.65 -3.28 19.75
N VAL A 144 0.91 -2.36 20.35
CA VAL A 144 0.73 -2.25 21.80
C VAL A 144 -0.76 -2.38 22.13
N HIS A 145 -1.11 -3.39 22.94
CA HIS A 145 -2.46 -3.54 23.48
C HIS A 145 -2.64 -2.61 24.69
N ILE A 146 -3.64 -1.73 24.62
CA ILE A 146 -4.04 -0.87 25.72
C ILE A 146 -5.37 -1.41 26.25
N ASN A 147 -5.30 -2.13 27.37
CA ASN A 147 -6.44 -2.77 28.02
C ASN A 147 -7.06 -1.91 29.14
N GLU A 148 -6.36 -0.85 29.54
CA GLU A 148 -6.91 0.18 30.41
C GLU A 148 -7.98 0.97 29.65
N GLU A 149 -8.95 1.51 30.39
CA GLU A 149 -10.00 2.32 29.78
C GLU A 149 -9.41 3.67 29.32
N CYS A 150 -9.60 4.01 28.05
CA CYS A 150 -9.21 5.30 27.48
C CYS A 150 -10.43 6.12 27.04
N ASP A 151 -10.36 7.44 27.24
CA ASP A 151 -11.39 8.38 26.82
C ASP A 151 -11.24 8.70 25.31
N PRO A 152 -12.25 8.40 24.46
CA PRO A 152 -12.22 8.83 23.05
C PRO A 152 -12.23 10.37 22.92
N HIS A 153 -12.61 11.10 23.97
CA HIS A 153 -12.43 12.54 24.04
C HIS A 153 -10.97 12.89 24.34
N LEU A 154 -10.22 13.21 23.28
CA LEU A 154 -8.84 13.70 23.30
C LEU A 154 -7.77 12.70 23.77
N GLU A 155 -8.01 11.81 24.72
CA GLU A 155 -6.97 10.90 25.23
C GLU A 155 -6.50 9.91 24.17
N VAL A 156 -7.45 9.22 23.50
CA VAL A 156 -7.12 8.35 22.35
C VAL A 156 -6.36 9.13 21.29
N GLY A 157 -6.84 10.33 20.94
CA GLY A 157 -6.15 11.23 20.00
C GLY A 157 -4.71 11.53 20.45
N ALA A 158 -4.52 11.99 21.68
CA ALA A 158 -3.22 12.37 22.21
C ALA A 158 -2.22 11.20 22.22
N ILE A 159 -2.67 9.99 22.57
CA ILE A 159 -1.83 8.79 22.54
C ILE A 159 -1.40 8.48 21.11
N ILE A 160 -2.34 8.45 20.15
CA ILE A 160 -2.04 8.22 18.73
C ILE A 160 -1.06 9.28 18.23
N ARG A 161 -1.30 10.56 18.53
CA ARG A 161 -0.45 11.67 18.10
C ARG A 161 0.99 11.52 18.60
N LYS A 162 1.14 11.16 19.88
CA LYS A 162 2.45 10.91 20.49
C LYS A 162 3.15 9.71 19.87
N VAL A 163 2.42 8.65 19.53
CA VAL A 163 2.95 7.49 18.81
C VAL A 163 3.54 7.91 17.47
N VAL A 164 2.77 8.67 16.69
CA VAL A 164 3.20 9.12 15.37
C VAL A 164 4.42 10.06 15.43
N GLU A 165 4.48 10.99 16.38
CA GLU A 165 5.64 11.90 16.52
C GLU A 165 6.93 11.21 16.99
N LYS A 166 6.83 9.98 17.49
CA LYS A 166 7.95 9.17 17.98
C LYS A 166 8.21 7.92 17.14
N ASP A 167 7.44 7.72 16.07
CA ASP A 167 7.45 6.51 15.24
C ASP A 167 7.34 5.22 16.08
N GLU A 168 6.54 5.29 17.16
CA GLU A 168 6.32 4.18 18.09
C GLU A 168 5.34 3.15 17.53
N LYS A 169 5.22 2.03 18.24
CA LYS A 169 4.28 0.93 17.91
C LYS A 169 2.83 1.40 17.85
N ALA A 170 2.03 0.77 16.97
CA ALA A 170 0.63 1.11 16.80
C ALA A 170 -0.19 0.74 18.06
N PRO A 171 -0.99 1.67 18.64
CA PRO A 171 -1.81 1.37 19.81
C PRO A 171 -3.14 0.74 19.38
N LEU A 172 -3.48 -0.40 19.98
CA LEU A 172 -4.80 -1.02 19.93
C LEU A 172 -5.52 -0.79 21.26
N PHE A 173 -6.50 0.11 21.25
CA PHE A 173 -7.34 0.44 22.41
C PHE A 173 -8.46 -0.59 22.52
N ASN A 174 -8.35 -1.49 23.49
CA ASN A 174 -9.31 -2.57 23.68
C ASN A 174 -10.53 -2.16 24.52
N LYS A 175 -10.42 -1.09 25.31
CA LYS A 175 -11.49 -0.60 26.18
C LYS A 175 -11.65 0.91 26.07
N LEU A 176 -12.78 1.38 25.57
CA LEU A 176 -13.10 2.80 25.44
C LEU A 176 -14.14 3.21 26.47
N LYS A 177 -13.98 4.41 27.03
CA LYS A 177 -15.01 4.99 27.91
C LYS A 177 -16.30 5.21 27.14
N GLY A 178 -17.42 4.78 27.72
CA GLY A 178 -18.75 4.86 27.08
C GLY A 178 -19.05 3.71 26.11
N GLN A 179 -18.13 2.76 25.94
CA GLN A 179 -18.41 1.50 25.28
C GLN A 179 -19.41 0.69 26.12
N ASP A 180 -20.45 0.11 25.50
CA ASP A 180 -21.43 -0.74 26.17
C ASP A 180 -20.87 -2.15 26.42
N ASP A 181 -21.61 -2.98 27.18
CA ASP A 181 -21.22 -4.38 27.46
C ASP A 181 -21.10 -5.24 26.18
N ASN A 182 -21.69 -4.78 25.07
CA ASN A 182 -21.61 -5.42 23.75
C ASN A 182 -20.43 -4.92 22.90
N GLY A 183 -19.70 -3.90 23.36
CA GLY A 183 -18.38 -3.57 22.87
C GLY A 183 -18.32 -3.17 21.40
N LEU A 184 -19.08 -2.17 20.96
CA LEU A 184 -19.26 -1.91 19.52
C LEU A 184 -17.97 -1.71 18.70
N TRP A 185 -16.94 -1.02 19.20
CA TRP A 185 -15.61 -1.15 18.62
C TRP A 185 -14.45 -0.76 19.53
N ARG A 186 -13.32 -1.36 19.21
CA ARG A 186 -11.96 -0.99 19.61
C ARG A 186 -11.40 0.03 18.63
N ILE A 187 -10.27 0.65 18.96
CA ILE A 187 -9.58 1.56 18.03
C ILE A 187 -8.16 1.07 17.74
N LEU A 188 -7.77 1.01 16.46
CA LEU A 188 -6.37 0.90 16.06
C LEU A 188 -5.88 2.29 15.61
N GLY A 189 -4.92 2.84 16.34
CA GLY A 189 -4.28 4.09 15.96
C GLY A 189 -3.06 3.89 15.08
N ALA A 190 -2.71 4.93 14.30
CA ALA A 190 -1.50 4.99 13.48
C ALA A 190 -1.33 3.77 12.54
N PRO A 191 -2.39 3.32 11.83
CA PRO A 191 -2.37 2.07 11.07
C PRO A 191 -1.32 2.08 9.97
N ASN A 192 -0.89 3.22 9.43
CA ASN A 192 0.07 3.27 8.34
C ASN A 192 1.17 4.33 8.53
N SER A 193 1.43 4.66 9.80
CA SER A 193 2.54 5.54 10.20
C SER A 193 3.89 4.80 10.17
N LEU A 194 4.98 5.52 10.41
CA LEU A 194 6.33 4.96 10.35
C LEU A 194 6.69 4.14 11.60
N ARG A 195 7.69 3.26 11.45
CA ARG A 195 8.35 2.54 12.55
C ARG A 195 9.68 3.20 12.92
N SER A 196 10.06 3.07 14.19
CA SER A 196 11.32 3.61 14.74
C SER A 196 12.57 2.84 14.27
N ASP A 197 12.46 1.54 13.97
CA ASP A 197 13.56 0.76 13.39
C ASP A 197 13.82 1.20 11.93
N PRO A 198 14.99 1.78 11.61
CA PRO A 198 15.31 2.22 10.25
C PRO A 198 15.21 1.11 9.21
N LYS A 199 15.51 -0.15 9.58
CA LYS A 199 15.45 -1.30 8.66
C LYS A 199 14.03 -1.68 8.29
N GLN A 200 13.05 -1.27 9.10
CA GLN A 200 11.63 -1.53 8.89
C GLN A 200 10.82 -0.24 8.90
N ARG A 201 11.45 0.90 8.55
CA ARG A 201 10.84 2.24 8.61
C ARG A 201 9.43 2.29 8.03
N PHE A 202 9.24 1.59 6.90
CA PHE A 202 7.99 1.52 6.13
C PHE A 202 7.24 0.20 6.31
N GLY A 203 7.53 -0.56 7.37
CA GLY A 203 7.01 -1.92 7.56
C GLY A 203 5.48 -1.98 7.59
N ARG A 204 4.81 -0.97 8.15
CA ARG A 204 3.34 -0.88 8.11
C ARG A 204 2.80 -0.75 6.68
N LEU A 205 3.42 0.09 5.86
CA LEU A 205 3.05 0.27 4.44
C LEU A 205 3.34 -1.01 3.66
N ALA A 206 4.49 -1.64 3.88
CA ALA A 206 4.85 -2.91 3.25
C ALA A 206 3.81 -4.00 3.56
N ARG A 207 3.35 -4.09 4.81
CA ARG A 207 2.30 -5.02 5.24
C ARG A 207 0.95 -4.74 4.54
N HIS A 208 0.64 -3.49 4.21
CA HIS A 208 -0.57 -3.16 3.41
C HIS A 208 -0.53 -3.76 2.00
N LEU A 209 0.67 -4.04 1.48
CA LEU A 209 0.87 -4.54 0.12
C LEU A 209 1.38 -5.99 0.08
N GLY A 210 1.45 -6.68 1.22
CA GLY A 210 1.99 -8.04 1.27
C GLY A 210 3.48 -8.12 0.93
N LEU A 211 4.21 -7.02 1.13
CA LEU A 211 5.66 -6.95 0.96
C LEU A 211 6.39 -7.28 2.28
N PRO A 212 7.67 -7.69 2.24
CA PRO A 212 8.50 -7.81 3.44
C PRO A 212 8.54 -6.51 4.25
N ALA A 213 8.54 -6.59 5.59
CA ALA A 213 8.57 -5.40 6.45
C ALA A 213 9.83 -4.52 6.26
N THR A 214 10.88 -5.06 5.65
CA THR A 214 12.13 -4.36 5.30
C THR A 214 12.11 -3.69 3.92
N SER A 215 10.97 -3.70 3.23
CA SER A 215 10.86 -3.12 1.89
C SER A 215 11.07 -1.61 1.94
N SER A 216 11.78 -1.10 0.94
CA SER A 216 12.01 0.33 0.78
C SER A 216 10.76 1.06 0.30
N MET A 217 10.75 2.39 0.40
CA MET A 217 9.71 3.21 -0.22
C MET A 217 9.68 3.01 -1.75
N ARG A 218 10.84 2.80 -2.39
CA ARG A 218 10.93 2.49 -3.82
C ARG A 218 10.17 1.20 -4.16
N ASP A 219 10.33 0.14 -3.37
CA ASP A 219 9.64 -1.14 -3.57
C ASP A 219 8.11 -0.99 -3.43
N ILE A 220 7.69 -0.24 -2.40
CA ILE A 220 6.27 0.03 -2.11
C ILE A 220 5.63 0.80 -3.27
N LEU A 221 6.22 1.91 -3.70
CA LEU A 221 5.69 2.71 -4.81
C LEU A 221 5.79 1.96 -6.14
N GLY A 222 6.87 1.19 -6.35
CA GLY A 222 7.03 0.33 -7.51
C GLY A 222 5.90 -0.70 -7.63
N LYS A 223 5.50 -1.33 -6.53
CA LYS A 223 4.36 -2.26 -6.50
C LYS A 223 3.04 -1.56 -6.83
N MET A 224 2.79 -0.37 -6.28
CA MET A 224 1.60 0.43 -6.61
C MET A 224 1.56 0.75 -8.11
N ILE A 225 2.65 1.27 -8.67
CA ILE A 225 2.67 1.63 -10.10
C ILE A 225 2.56 0.41 -11.03
N ALA A 226 3.17 -0.71 -10.69
CA ALA A 226 3.09 -1.93 -11.51
C ALA A 226 1.64 -2.41 -11.72
N ALA A 227 0.76 -2.21 -10.73
CA ALA A 227 -0.64 -2.58 -10.81
C ALA A 227 -1.42 -1.79 -11.87
N LYS A 228 -0.98 -0.57 -12.23
CA LYS A 228 -1.66 0.27 -13.22
C LYS A 228 -1.63 -0.29 -14.64
N THR A 229 -0.58 -1.04 -14.96
CA THR A 229 -0.40 -1.65 -16.29
C THR A 229 -0.78 -3.13 -16.31
N ALA A 230 -1.16 -3.69 -15.17
CA ALA A 230 -1.62 -5.06 -15.07
C ALA A 230 -3.07 -5.19 -15.55
N ALA A 231 -3.44 -6.40 -15.97
CA ALA A 231 -4.83 -6.69 -16.31
C ALA A 231 -5.74 -6.50 -15.08
N PRO A 232 -6.87 -5.77 -15.20
CA PRO A 232 -7.86 -5.63 -14.13
C PRO A 232 -8.34 -7.00 -13.63
N ILE A 233 -8.38 -7.20 -12.32
CA ILE A 233 -8.97 -8.39 -11.70
C ILE A 233 -10.23 -7.94 -10.96
N PRO A 234 -11.43 -8.20 -11.50
CA PRO A 234 -12.67 -7.71 -10.90
C PRO A 234 -12.93 -8.36 -9.53
N PRO A 235 -13.66 -7.67 -8.64
CA PRO A 235 -14.06 -8.25 -7.36
C PRO A 235 -15.03 -9.42 -7.57
N VAL A 236 -15.05 -10.35 -6.61
CA VAL A 236 -16.00 -11.47 -6.56
C VAL A 236 -17.08 -11.15 -5.53
N VAL A 237 -18.34 -11.23 -5.96
CA VAL A 237 -19.48 -11.08 -5.06
C VAL A 237 -19.69 -12.37 -4.29
N VAL A 238 -19.72 -12.27 -2.96
CA VAL A 238 -20.04 -13.38 -2.05
C VAL A 238 -21.35 -13.11 -1.31
N GLU A 239 -22.02 -14.17 -0.85
CA GLU A 239 -23.36 -14.05 -0.23
C GLU A 239 -23.33 -13.35 1.13
N THR A 240 -22.28 -13.56 1.91
CA THR A 240 -22.11 -12.99 3.25
C THR A 240 -20.63 -12.83 3.59
N GLY A 241 -20.32 -12.16 4.69
CA GLY A 241 -18.96 -11.96 5.18
C GLY A 241 -18.96 -11.50 6.64
N PRO A 242 -17.78 -11.44 7.28
CA PRO A 242 -17.68 -11.03 8.68
C PRO A 242 -18.36 -9.68 8.99
N CYS A 243 -18.35 -8.73 8.06
CA CYS A 243 -19.00 -7.43 8.26
C CYS A 243 -20.53 -7.50 8.46
N LYS A 244 -21.15 -8.66 8.28
CA LYS A 244 -22.58 -8.93 8.43
C LYS A 244 -22.95 -9.66 9.72
N GLU A 245 -21.99 -9.88 10.64
CA GLU A 245 -22.23 -10.60 11.91
C GLU A 245 -23.29 -9.90 12.80
N PHE A 246 -23.26 -8.57 12.86
CA PHE A 246 -24.24 -7.76 13.57
C PHE A 246 -24.83 -6.67 12.68
N ARG A 247 -26.07 -6.28 12.98
CA ARG A 247 -26.83 -5.26 12.27
C ARG A 247 -27.57 -4.38 13.27
N LEU A 248 -27.45 -3.06 13.08
CA LEU A 248 -28.13 -2.04 13.86
C LEU A 248 -28.99 -1.19 12.93
N THR A 249 -30.29 -1.12 13.23
CA THR A 249 -31.24 -0.21 12.58
C THR A 249 -31.21 1.17 13.22
N PRO A 250 -31.78 2.22 12.60
CA PRO A 250 -31.68 3.61 13.10
C PRO A 250 -32.14 3.84 14.54
N ASP A 251 -33.07 3.02 15.03
CA ASP A 251 -33.55 3.05 16.41
C ASP A 251 -32.58 2.41 17.41
N GLN A 252 -31.66 1.57 16.94
CA GLN A 252 -30.70 0.81 17.74
C GLN A 252 -29.34 1.49 17.89
N PHE A 253 -29.09 2.60 17.17
CA PHE A 253 -27.86 3.37 17.33
C PHE A 253 -28.11 4.87 17.54
N ASP A 254 -27.11 5.51 18.11
CA ASP A 254 -26.97 6.96 18.17
C ASP A 254 -25.49 7.30 17.99
N LEU A 255 -25.13 7.87 16.84
CA LEU A 255 -23.75 8.20 16.50
C LEU A 255 -23.09 9.14 17.52
N THR A 256 -23.88 9.95 18.25
CA THR A 256 -23.36 10.86 19.28
C THR A 256 -22.89 10.13 20.53
N GLN A 257 -23.44 8.92 20.77
CA GLN A 257 -23.14 8.04 21.90
C GLN A 257 -22.07 7.00 21.59
N LEU A 258 -21.81 6.72 20.30
CA LEU A 258 -20.71 5.86 19.92
C LEU A 258 -19.36 6.48 20.35
N PRO A 259 -18.34 5.65 20.67
CA PRO A 259 -17.04 6.14 21.12
C PRO A 259 -16.19 6.67 19.95
N ALA A 260 -16.78 7.53 19.10
CA ALA A 260 -16.10 8.27 18.06
C ALA A 260 -15.11 9.27 18.70
N PRO A 261 -13.85 9.34 18.23
CA PRO A 261 -12.85 10.16 18.87
C PRO A 261 -13.03 11.65 18.56
N LEU A 262 -12.79 12.50 19.57
CA LEU A 262 -12.39 13.88 19.35
C LEU A 262 -10.87 13.89 19.33
N LEU A 263 -10.26 14.21 18.19
CA LEU A 263 -8.84 13.93 17.94
C LEU A 263 -7.93 15.08 18.39
N HIS A 264 -8.34 16.31 18.11
CA HIS A 264 -7.69 17.53 18.58
C HIS A 264 -8.65 18.41 19.38
N GLN A 265 -8.09 19.19 20.30
CA GLN A 265 -8.86 20.05 21.21
C GLN A 265 -9.77 21.05 20.47
N SER A 266 -9.34 21.52 19.30
CA SER A 266 -10.07 22.54 18.52
C SER A 266 -10.89 21.94 17.37
N ASP A 267 -10.95 20.62 17.21
CA ASP A 267 -11.77 20.00 16.17
C ASP A 267 -13.25 20.36 16.35
N GLY A 268 -13.95 20.63 15.25
CA GLY A 268 -15.37 21.02 15.25
C GLY A 268 -16.36 19.90 15.59
N GLY A 269 -15.89 18.66 15.68
CA GLY A 269 -16.72 17.50 15.98
C GLY A 269 -15.91 16.22 16.19
N LYS A 270 -16.59 15.12 16.50
CA LYS A 270 -15.97 13.79 16.66
C LYS A 270 -15.72 13.19 15.27
N TYR A 271 -14.46 13.16 14.85
CA TYR A 271 -14.05 12.62 13.55
C TYR A 271 -13.98 11.10 13.59
N ILE A 272 -15.15 10.47 13.39
CA ILE A 272 -15.26 9.02 13.27
C ILE A 272 -14.57 8.49 12.01
N GLN A 273 -14.50 9.32 10.97
CA GLN A 273 -13.99 8.94 9.66
C GLN A 273 -12.69 9.66 9.33
N THR A 274 -11.59 8.93 9.53
CA THR A 274 -10.23 9.36 9.15
C THR A 274 -9.47 8.33 8.33
N TYR A 275 -9.90 7.06 8.37
CA TYR A 275 -9.21 5.93 7.69
C TYR A 275 -10.17 4.88 7.13
N GLY A 276 -11.48 5.15 7.12
CA GLY A 276 -12.45 4.35 6.38
C GLY A 276 -12.50 4.73 4.91
N MET A 277 -13.23 3.94 4.14
CA MET A 277 -13.35 4.02 2.70
C MET A 277 -14.78 4.37 2.32
N HIS A 278 -15.01 5.58 1.81
CA HIS A 278 -16.29 5.94 1.19
C HIS A 278 -16.43 5.15 -0.10
N ILE A 279 -17.61 4.58 -0.31
CA ILE A 279 -17.98 3.84 -1.49
C ILE A 279 -19.20 4.51 -2.09
N VAL A 280 -19.05 5.00 -3.32
CA VAL A 280 -20.09 5.67 -4.09
C VAL A 280 -19.99 5.22 -5.55
N GLN A 281 -21.10 5.23 -6.26
CA GLN A 281 -21.16 4.76 -7.65
C GLN A 281 -21.80 5.83 -8.54
N SER A 282 -21.36 5.95 -9.80
CA SER A 282 -21.99 6.82 -10.79
C SER A 282 -23.47 6.43 -10.98
N PRO A 283 -24.37 7.37 -11.35
CA PRO A 283 -25.78 7.07 -11.54
C PRO A 283 -26.07 5.98 -12.57
N ASP A 284 -25.18 5.80 -13.55
CA ASP A 284 -25.30 4.76 -14.59
C ASP A 284 -24.67 3.41 -14.19
N GLY A 285 -24.10 3.31 -12.98
CA GLY A 285 -23.54 2.09 -12.43
C GLY A 285 -22.15 1.69 -12.95
N LYS A 286 -21.55 2.48 -13.86
CA LYS A 286 -20.31 2.07 -14.56
C LYS A 286 -19.02 2.38 -13.82
N TRP A 287 -19.05 3.33 -12.90
CA TRP A 287 -17.87 3.75 -12.16
C TRP A 287 -18.16 3.70 -10.67
N THR A 288 -17.39 2.92 -9.92
CA THR A 288 -17.47 2.86 -8.46
C THR A 288 -16.20 3.46 -7.89
N ASN A 289 -16.34 4.53 -7.12
CA ASN A 289 -15.22 5.21 -6.47
C ASN A 289 -15.10 4.77 -5.02
N TRP A 290 -13.90 4.33 -4.64
CA TRP A 290 -13.48 4.08 -3.27
C TRP A 290 -12.43 5.09 -2.84
N SER A 291 -12.73 5.90 -1.83
CA SER A 291 -11.83 6.99 -1.44
C SER A 291 -11.87 7.32 0.05
N ILE A 292 -10.77 7.86 0.56
CA ILE A 292 -10.75 8.46 1.90
C ILE A 292 -11.09 9.94 1.79
N ALA A 293 -12.12 10.36 2.51
CA ALA A 293 -12.43 11.75 2.81
C ALA A 293 -12.86 11.81 4.28
N ARG A 294 -12.52 12.90 4.99
CA ARG A 294 -12.84 13.02 6.41
C ARG A 294 -14.33 13.28 6.63
N ALA A 295 -14.90 12.73 7.69
CA ALA A 295 -16.25 13.05 8.14
C ALA A 295 -16.36 12.99 9.67
N MET A 296 -17.15 13.89 10.23
CA MET A 296 -17.43 13.97 11.66
C MET A 296 -18.90 13.68 11.96
N VAL A 297 -19.17 13.20 13.18
CA VAL A 297 -20.53 13.02 13.68
C VAL A 297 -21.22 14.38 13.77
N TYR A 298 -22.39 14.52 13.14
CA TYR A 298 -23.20 15.73 13.15
C TYR A 298 -24.34 15.64 14.17
N ASP A 299 -25.10 14.55 14.14
CA ASP A 299 -26.17 14.26 15.09
C ASP A 299 -26.35 12.74 15.27
N ARG A 300 -27.52 12.30 15.75
CA ARG A 300 -27.82 10.89 16.04
C ARG A 300 -27.58 9.95 14.86
N ASN A 301 -27.84 10.36 13.63
CA ASN A 301 -27.74 9.49 12.46
C ASN A 301 -27.15 10.19 11.22
N HIS A 302 -26.57 11.38 11.37
CA HIS A 302 -25.87 12.05 10.29
C HIS A 302 -24.37 12.20 10.56
N LEU A 303 -23.59 12.04 9.51
CA LEU A 303 -22.24 12.59 9.40
C LEU A 303 -22.27 13.85 8.53
N VAL A 304 -21.24 14.68 8.69
CA VAL A 304 -20.93 15.75 7.76
C VAL A 304 -19.46 15.64 7.39
N GLY A 305 -19.11 15.75 6.11
CA GLY A 305 -17.77 15.42 5.65
C GLY A 305 -17.38 16.10 4.35
N LEU A 306 -16.08 16.22 4.15
CA LEU A 306 -15.49 16.98 3.05
C LEU A 306 -15.80 16.35 1.69
N VAL A 307 -16.41 17.10 0.79
CA VAL A 307 -16.68 16.67 -0.61
C VAL A 307 -16.17 17.77 -1.55
N ILE A 308 -14.86 17.78 -1.79
CA ILE A 308 -14.18 18.88 -2.51
C ILE A 308 -13.76 18.52 -3.92
N LYS A 309 -13.83 19.50 -4.82
CA LYS A 309 -13.20 19.44 -6.14
C LYS A 309 -11.67 19.33 -5.98
N PRO A 310 -10.95 18.54 -6.80
CA PRO A 310 -11.42 17.68 -7.91
C PRO A 310 -11.59 16.20 -7.53
N GLN A 311 -11.79 15.88 -6.25
CA GLN A 311 -11.84 14.48 -5.80
C GLN A 311 -12.98 13.70 -6.47
N HIS A 312 -12.78 12.40 -6.67
CA HIS A 312 -13.77 11.54 -7.33
C HIS A 312 -15.11 11.51 -6.59
N ILE A 313 -15.12 11.47 -5.25
CA ILE A 313 -16.37 11.56 -4.46
C ILE A 313 -17.16 12.84 -4.76
N TRP A 314 -16.47 13.97 -4.99
CA TRP A 314 -17.10 15.20 -5.45
C TRP A 314 -17.63 15.06 -6.88
N GLN A 315 -16.86 14.46 -7.80
CA GLN A 315 -17.33 14.23 -9.16
C GLN A 315 -18.62 13.38 -9.19
N MET A 316 -18.65 12.29 -8.41
CA MET A 316 -19.82 11.43 -8.23
C MET A 316 -21.02 12.20 -7.67
N HIS A 317 -20.80 12.94 -6.58
CA HIS A 317 -21.83 13.77 -5.97
C HIS A 317 -22.43 14.76 -6.99
N GLN A 318 -21.58 15.38 -7.83
CA GLN A 318 -22.06 16.29 -8.89
C GLN A 318 -22.87 15.58 -9.98
N MET A 319 -22.59 14.30 -10.28
CA MET A 319 -23.41 13.51 -11.20
C MET A 319 -24.80 13.25 -10.62
N TRP A 320 -24.89 12.81 -9.36
CA TRP A 320 -26.16 12.59 -8.67
C TRP A 320 -26.97 13.88 -8.47
N LYS A 321 -26.28 15.00 -8.21
CA LYS A 321 -26.92 16.31 -8.12
C LYS A 321 -27.60 16.72 -9.43
N LYS A 322 -27.01 16.37 -10.58
CA LYS A 322 -27.64 16.59 -11.91
C LYS A 322 -28.87 15.69 -12.12
N GLU A 323 -28.84 14.48 -11.59
CA GLU A 323 -29.97 13.54 -11.60
C GLU A 323 -31.10 13.94 -10.62
N GLY A 324 -30.84 14.88 -9.70
CA GLY A 324 -31.83 15.34 -8.73
C GLY A 324 -32.19 14.31 -7.66
N ARG A 325 -31.31 13.35 -7.39
CA ARG A 325 -31.48 12.30 -6.37
C ARG A 325 -30.27 12.25 -5.45
N ASP A 326 -30.49 11.97 -4.17
CA ASP A 326 -29.41 11.73 -3.22
C ASP A 326 -28.55 10.55 -3.66
N MET A 327 -27.25 10.64 -3.37
CA MET A 327 -26.26 9.67 -3.82
C MET A 327 -26.23 8.47 -2.86
N PRO A 328 -26.52 7.23 -3.31
CA PRO A 328 -26.29 6.04 -2.51
C PRO A 328 -24.85 6.00 -2.01
N TRP A 329 -24.68 5.70 -0.73
CA TRP A 329 -23.40 5.78 -0.06
C TRP A 329 -23.22 4.62 0.93
N ALA A 330 -22.00 4.13 0.99
CA ALA A 330 -21.53 3.32 2.10
C ALA A 330 -20.17 3.85 2.59
N LEU A 331 -19.88 3.63 3.87
CA LEU A 331 -18.58 3.90 4.46
C LEU A 331 -18.12 2.67 5.23
N ALA A 332 -17.07 2.04 4.72
CA ALA A 332 -16.50 0.83 5.31
C ALA A 332 -15.21 1.16 6.08
N PHE A 333 -15.12 0.73 7.32
CA PHE A 333 -13.97 0.89 8.20
C PHE A 333 -13.25 -0.45 8.39
N GLY A 334 -11.94 -0.41 8.63
CA GLY A 334 -11.14 -1.63 8.77
C GLY A 334 -11.25 -2.51 7.52
N VAL A 335 -11.19 -1.89 6.35
CA VAL A 335 -11.19 -2.58 5.05
C VAL A 335 -9.85 -3.27 4.80
N PRO A 336 -9.76 -4.19 3.83
CA PRO A 336 -8.49 -4.76 3.39
C PRO A 336 -7.40 -3.69 3.21
N PRO A 337 -6.21 -3.85 3.83
CA PRO A 337 -5.16 -2.84 3.76
C PRO A 337 -4.70 -2.46 2.34
N ALA A 338 -4.72 -3.38 1.37
CA ALA A 338 -4.45 -3.03 -0.02
C ALA A 338 -5.52 -2.09 -0.60
N ALA A 339 -6.78 -2.23 -0.16
CA ALA A 339 -7.89 -1.39 -0.61
C ALA A 339 -7.79 0.04 -0.09
N ILE A 340 -7.39 0.23 1.18
CA ILE A 340 -7.25 1.58 1.74
C ILE A 340 -6.03 2.33 1.14
N MET A 341 -4.97 1.60 0.77
CA MET A 341 -3.85 2.13 -0.02
C MET A 341 -4.31 2.63 -1.39
N ALA A 342 -5.08 1.82 -2.13
CA ALA A 342 -5.63 2.23 -3.42
C ALA A 342 -6.59 3.43 -3.30
N SER A 343 -7.41 3.47 -2.24
CA SER A 343 -8.36 4.56 -1.96
C SER A 343 -7.71 5.92 -1.69
N SER A 344 -6.41 5.92 -1.39
CA SER A 344 -5.61 7.14 -1.16
C SER A 344 -4.82 7.56 -2.39
N MET A 345 -4.82 6.75 -3.46
CA MET A 345 -4.08 7.02 -4.69
C MET A 345 -4.97 7.80 -5.68
N PRO A 346 -4.46 8.85 -6.35
CA PRO A 346 -5.23 9.59 -7.33
C PRO A 346 -5.30 8.84 -8.67
N LEU A 347 -5.99 7.69 -8.70
CA LEU A 347 -6.23 6.91 -9.92
C LEU A 347 -6.97 7.73 -11.00
N PRO A 348 -6.89 7.32 -12.28
CA PRO A 348 -7.59 7.99 -13.38
C PRO A 348 -9.12 7.99 -13.21
N ASP A 349 -9.79 9.02 -13.72
CA ASP A 349 -11.25 9.09 -13.74
C ASP A 349 -11.85 7.89 -14.50
N GLY A 350 -12.94 7.31 -13.96
CA GLY A 350 -13.64 6.18 -14.58
C GLY A 350 -13.06 4.79 -14.28
N LEU A 351 -11.86 4.70 -13.69
CA LEU A 351 -11.32 3.43 -13.20
C LEU A 351 -11.91 3.13 -11.81
N SER A 352 -12.47 1.94 -11.62
CA SER A 352 -12.98 1.51 -10.31
C SER A 352 -11.86 0.91 -9.47
N GLU A 353 -11.65 1.40 -8.25
CA GLU A 353 -10.54 0.99 -7.37
C GLU A 353 -10.56 -0.51 -7.07
N ALA A 354 -11.75 -1.12 -6.96
CA ALA A 354 -11.91 -2.56 -6.70
C ALA A 354 -11.18 -3.44 -7.73
N GLU A 355 -11.21 -3.06 -9.00
CA GLU A 355 -10.54 -3.79 -10.08
C GLU A 355 -9.01 -3.61 -10.02
N TYR A 356 -8.57 -2.40 -9.70
CA TYR A 356 -7.16 -2.07 -9.50
C TYR A 356 -6.56 -2.82 -8.31
N ILE A 357 -7.31 -2.94 -7.20
CA ILE A 357 -6.88 -3.67 -6.01
C ILE A 357 -6.63 -5.14 -6.35
N GLY A 358 -7.52 -5.76 -7.13
CA GLY A 358 -7.34 -7.14 -7.57
C GLY A 358 -6.02 -7.31 -8.33
N SER A 359 -5.70 -6.39 -9.24
CA SER A 359 -4.43 -6.37 -9.97
C SER A 359 -3.21 -6.12 -9.08
N LEU A 360 -3.34 -5.27 -8.06
CA LEU A 360 -2.28 -4.93 -7.10
C LEU A 360 -1.85 -6.13 -6.24
N VAL A 361 -2.80 -6.98 -5.88
CA VAL A 361 -2.59 -8.12 -4.97
C VAL A 361 -2.58 -9.46 -5.69
N GLY A 362 -2.90 -9.48 -7.00
CA GLY A 362 -2.94 -10.68 -7.83
C GLY A 362 -4.09 -11.65 -7.49
N SER A 363 -5.11 -11.20 -6.75
CA SER A 363 -6.26 -12.00 -6.39
C SER A 363 -7.53 -11.14 -6.30
N PRO A 364 -8.71 -11.67 -6.65
CA PRO A 364 -9.95 -10.91 -6.60
C PRO A 364 -10.31 -10.53 -5.16
N LEU A 365 -10.82 -9.33 -5.00
CA LEU A 365 -11.36 -8.88 -3.72
C LEU A 365 -12.79 -9.41 -3.53
N GLU A 366 -13.03 -10.06 -2.39
CA GLU A 366 -14.38 -10.49 -2.01
C GLU A 366 -15.20 -9.31 -1.50
N VAL A 367 -16.38 -9.10 -2.10
CA VAL A 367 -17.31 -8.04 -1.74
C VAL A 367 -18.70 -8.60 -1.45
N VAL A 368 -19.40 -7.99 -0.50
CA VAL A 368 -20.80 -8.30 -0.18
C VAL A 368 -21.67 -7.09 -0.49
N LYS A 369 -22.92 -7.35 -0.84
CA LYS A 369 -23.90 -6.29 -1.07
C LYS A 369 -24.27 -5.59 0.25
N CYS A 370 -24.46 -4.28 0.21
CA CYS A 370 -25.10 -3.54 1.30
C CYS A 370 -26.53 -4.06 1.54
N GLU A 371 -27.01 -4.01 2.77
CA GLU A 371 -28.37 -4.44 3.12
C GLU A 371 -29.44 -3.43 2.68
N SER A 372 -29.11 -2.13 2.73
CA SER A 372 -30.04 -1.01 2.54
C SER A 372 -29.96 -0.38 1.15
N ASN A 373 -28.88 -0.64 0.39
CA ASN A 373 -28.68 -0.06 -0.94
C ASN A 373 -27.97 -1.02 -1.91
N GLY A 374 -27.73 -0.56 -3.14
CA GLY A 374 -27.16 -1.38 -4.22
C GLY A 374 -25.64 -1.51 -4.24
N LEU A 375 -24.92 -0.89 -3.31
CA LEU A 375 -23.46 -0.86 -3.30
C LEU A 375 -22.85 -2.16 -2.77
N TYR A 376 -21.58 -2.37 -3.07
CA TYR A 376 -20.78 -3.51 -2.60
C TYR A 376 -19.62 -3.03 -1.73
N VAL A 377 -19.44 -3.66 -0.58
CA VAL A 377 -18.39 -3.36 0.41
C VAL A 377 -17.48 -4.58 0.57
N PRO A 378 -16.20 -4.42 0.95
CA PRO A 378 -15.34 -5.57 1.21
C PRO A 378 -15.94 -6.49 2.28
N ALA A 379 -16.03 -7.79 2.00
CA ALA A 379 -16.69 -8.77 2.87
C ALA A 379 -16.09 -8.81 4.28
N SER A 380 -14.78 -8.57 4.39
CA SER A 380 -13.98 -8.60 5.62
C SER A 380 -13.91 -7.27 6.39
N SER A 381 -14.66 -6.24 5.98
CA SER A 381 -14.69 -4.93 6.65
C SER A 381 -15.05 -5.07 8.14
N GLU A 382 -14.50 -4.22 9.00
CA GLU A 382 -14.77 -4.23 10.44
C GLU A 382 -16.14 -3.63 10.77
N ILE A 383 -16.46 -2.47 10.18
CA ILE A 383 -17.70 -1.71 10.40
C ILE A 383 -18.14 -1.15 9.04
N VAL A 384 -19.44 -1.15 8.76
CA VAL A 384 -20.02 -0.58 7.53
C VAL A 384 -21.20 0.29 7.90
N PHE A 385 -21.14 1.57 7.51
CA PHE A 385 -22.28 2.47 7.53
C PHE A 385 -22.89 2.47 6.14
N GLU A 386 -24.21 2.35 6.06
CA GLU A 386 -24.96 2.39 4.81
C GLU A 386 -26.00 3.50 4.86
N GLY A 387 -26.22 4.18 3.73
CA GLY A 387 -27.28 5.16 3.59
C GLY A 387 -27.10 6.02 2.34
N VAL A 388 -27.20 7.35 2.50
CA VAL A 388 -27.14 8.30 1.37
C VAL A 388 -26.32 9.55 1.71
N CYS A 389 -25.66 10.12 0.70
CA CYS A 389 -25.07 11.45 0.75
C CYS A 389 -26.03 12.45 0.09
N SER A 390 -26.44 13.47 0.82
CA SER A 390 -27.43 14.43 0.34
C SER A 390 -26.87 15.34 -0.74
N ILE A 391 -27.66 15.56 -1.80
CA ILE A 391 -27.33 16.52 -2.87
C ILE A 391 -27.74 17.97 -2.53
N THR A 392 -28.48 18.15 -1.43
CA THR A 392 -29.08 19.43 -1.03
C THR A 392 -28.76 19.82 0.41
N ASP A 393 -28.86 18.88 1.36
CA ASP A 393 -28.65 19.15 2.77
C ASP A 393 -27.16 19.23 3.11
N THR A 394 -26.82 20.29 3.85
CA THR A 394 -25.47 20.53 4.33
C THR A 394 -25.45 20.76 5.84
N GLY A 395 -24.31 20.48 6.45
CA GLY A 395 -24.00 20.81 7.85
C GLY A 395 -22.67 21.54 7.93
N LEU A 396 -22.40 22.21 9.05
CA LEU A 396 -21.07 22.76 9.31
C LEU A 396 -20.13 21.62 9.67
N GLU A 397 -19.02 21.50 8.93
CA GLU A 397 -17.90 20.59 9.20
C GLU A 397 -16.61 21.39 9.37
N GLY A 398 -15.71 20.88 10.21
CA GLY A 398 -14.48 21.58 10.56
C GLY A 398 -14.65 22.52 11.76
N PRO A 399 -13.55 23.09 12.24
CA PRO A 399 -12.20 22.86 11.74
C PRO A 399 -11.68 21.47 12.14
N PHE A 400 -10.57 21.06 11.53
CA PHE A 400 -9.91 19.78 11.77
C PHE A 400 -8.40 20.00 11.86
N GLY A 401 -7.73 19.30 12.77
CA GLY A 401 -6.27 19.18 12.74
C GLY A 401 -5.81 18.47 11.47
N GLU A 402 -5.32 19.24 10.52
CA GLU A 402 -5.07 18.78 9.15
C GLU A 402 -3.63 18.33 8.89
N MET A 403 -3.44 17.64 7.77
CA MET A 403 -2.17 17.06 7.28
C MET A 403 -1.01 18.04 7.22
N HIS A 404 -1.27 19.35 7.19
CA HIS A 404 -0.22 20.36 7.17
C HIS A 404 0.29 20.75 8.57
N GLY A 405 -0.29 20.17 9.63
CA GLY A 405 0.09 20.41 11.02
C GLY A 405 -0.62 21.58 11.69
N TYR A 406 -1.79 21.99 11.18
CA TYR A 406 -2.55 23.13 11.68
C TYR A 406 -4.02 22.79 11.88
N VAL A 407 -4.60 23.44 12.90
CA VAL A 407 -6.04 23.58 13.10
C VAL A 407 -6.33 25.07 13.21
N PHE A 408 -7.39 25.55 12.57
CA PHE A 408 -7.83 26.94 12.63
C PHE A 408 -9.14 27.02 13.42
N PRO A 409 -9.10 27.26 14.76
CA PRO A 409 -10.28 27.20 15.60
C PRO A 409 -11.43 28.08 15.08
N GLY A 410 -12.62 27.50 14.94
CA GLY A 410 -13.81 28.17 14.40
C GLY A 410 -13.95 28.16 12.88
N ASP A 411 -12.97 27.63 12.12
CA ASP A 411 -13.05 27.52 10.66
C ASP A 411 -13.91 26.34 10.21
N SER A 412 -15.24 26.53 10.28
CA SER A 412 -16.24 25.54 9.86
C SER A 412 -16.89 25.95 8.54
N HIS A 413 -17.10 24.97 7.65
CA HIS A 413 -17.65 25.19 6.30
C HIS A 413 -18.86 24.27 6.05
N PRO A 414 -19.84 24.71 5.22
CA PRO A 414 -20.97 23.88 4.87
C PRO A 414 -20.55 22.75 3.90
N TRP A 415 -20.79 21.51 4.29
CA TRP A 415 -20.52 20.32 3.48
C TRP A 415 -21.71 19.36 3.47
N PRO A 416 -21.84 18.47 2.44
CA PRO A 416 -22.93 17.52 2.36
C PRO A 416 -23.08 16.67 3.62
N LYS A 417 -24.34 16.44 4.00
CA LYS A 417 -24.68 15.47 5.05
C LYS A 417 -24.74 14.07 4.48
N TYR A 418 -24.28 13.11 5.28
CA TYR A 418 -24.45 11.69 5.03
C TYR A 418 -25.45 11.16 6.05
N THR A 419 -26.57 10.62 5.60
CA THR A 419 -27.53 9.91 6.46
C THR A 419 -27.08 8.47 6.60
N VAL A 420 -26.95 8.00 7.84
CA VAL A 420 -26.71 6.60 8.18
C VAL A 420 -28.05 5.95 8.45
N ASP A 421 -28.44 5.03 7.59
CA ASP A 421 -29.69 4.26 7.68
C ASP A 421 -29.46 2.89 8.33
N LEU A 422 -28.23 2.39 8.29
CA LEU A 422 -27.89 1.09 8.85
C LEU A 422 -26.41 1.03 9.22
N ILE A 423 -26.09 0.30 10.29
CA ILE A 423 -24.73 -0.10 10.61
C ILE A 423 -24.66 -1.63 10.62
N THR A 424 -23.72 -2.22 9.87
CA THR A 424 -23.32 -3.61 10.06
C THR A 424 -21.89 -3.68 10.55
N HIS A 425 -21.56 -4.67 11.38
CA HIS A 425 -20.20 -4.79 11.90
C HIS A 425 -19.84 -6.21 12.30
N ARG A 426 -18.53 -6.44 12.40
CA ARG A 426 -17.95 -7.65 12.99
C ARG A 426 -18.11 -7.65 14.50
N LYS A 427 -18.03 -8.84 15.10
CA LYS A 427 -17.76 -8.97 16.53
C LYS A 427 -16.42 -8.33 16.90
N ASP A 428 -16.39 -7.62 18.02
CA ASP A 428 -15.21 -6.95 18.57
C ASP A 428 -14.54 -6.07 17.50
N ALA A 429 -15.35 -5.31 16.77
CA ALA A 429 -14.91 -4.54 15.61
C ALA A 429 -13.77 -3.57 15.95
N ILE A 430 -12.96 -3.23 14.96
CA ILE A 430 -11.83 -2.32 15.14
C ILE A 430 -11.98 -1.13 14.19
N LEU A 431 -12.11 0.07 14.75
CA LEU A 431 -12.09 1.32 14.02
C LEU A 431 -10.63 1.79 13.82
N PRO A 432 -10.09 1.79 12.59
CA PRO A 432 -8.80 2.42 12.33
C PRO A 432 -8.92 3.95 12.38
N VAL A 433 -7.99 4.59 13.09
CA VAL A 433 -7.95 6.04 13.29
C VAL A 433 -6.59 6.60 12.91
N SER A 434 -6.61 7.64 12.07
CA SER A 434 -5.46 8.49 11.81
C SER A 434 -5.63 9.76 12.63
N ASN A 435 -4.71 10.05 13.54
CA ASN A 435 -4.67 11.36 14.20
C ASN A 435 -3.63 12.26 13.50
N CYS A 436 -4.04 12.82 12.36
CA CYS A 436 -3.15 13.55 11.48
C CYS A 436 -2.75 14.93 12.00
N GLY A 437 -1.60 15.43 11.55
CA GLY A 437 -1.09 16.73 11.98
C GLY A 437 0.32 16.95 11.46
N ARG A 438 1.26 17.24 12.36
CA ARG A 438 2.68 17.26 12.01
C ARG A 438 3.18 15.84 11.72
N LEU A 439 4.37 15.75 11.12
CA LEU A 439 5.01 14.50 10.71
C LEU A 439 5.06 13.41 11.82
N THR A 440 4.88 12.11 11.52
CA THR A 440 4.60 11.49 10.20
C THR A 440 3.47 10.46 10.25
N ASP A 441 2.22 10.90 10.07
CA ASP A 441 1.03 10.04 10.00
C ASP A 441 0.66 9.60 8.56
N GLU A 442 -0.46 8.90 8.44
CA GLU A 442 -1.03 8.36 7.20
C GLU A 442 -1.18 9.41 6.08
N THR A 443 -1.46 10.68 6.42
CA THR A 443 -1.59 11.73 5.42
C THR A 443 -0.25 12.04 4.73
N HIS A 444 0.87 11.75 5.38
CA HIS A 444 2.21 11.90 4.84
C HIS A 444 2.70 10.64 4.17
N THR A 445 2.43 9.47 4.76
CA THR A 445 2.94 8.20 4.24
C THR A 445 2.16 7.70 3.04
N MET A 446 0.91 8.15 2.86
CA MET A 446 0.03 7.75 1.75
C MET A 446 -0.17 8.88 0.74
N ILE A 447 -0.74 10.04 1.13
CA ILE A 447 -1.18 11.06 0.15
C ILE A 447 -0.01 11.55 -0.70
N GLY A 448 1.06 12.03 -0.05
CA GLY A 448 2.25 12.55 -0.74
C GLY A 448 2.93 11.53 -1.66
N PRO A 449 3.42 10.39 -1.13
CA PRO A 449 4.12 9.37 -1.91
C PRO A 449 3.28 8.78 -3.04
N LEU A 450 1.98 8.54 -2.83
CA LEU A 450 1.11 8.00 -3.88
C LEU A 450 0.82 9.04 -4.97
N ALA A 451 0.67 10.32 -4.61
CA ALA A 451 0.60 11.40 -5.59
C ALA A 451 1.92 11.54 -6.37
N ALA A 452 3.07 11.47 -5.70
CA ALA A 452 4.38 11.51 -6.33
C ALA A 452 4.58 10.36 -7.32
N ALA A 453 4.22 9.13 -6.94
CA ALA A 453 4.29 7.96 -7.81
C ALA A 453 3.44 8.14 -9.08
N GLU A 454 2.23 8.67 -8.92
CA GLU A 454 1.35 8.96 -10.06
C GLU A 454 1.90 10.07 -10.96
N ILE A 455 2.46 11.12 -10.38
CA ILE A 455 3.16 12.19 -11.11
C ILE A 455 4.32 11.62 -11.93
N GLY A 456 5.18 10.80 -11.30
CA GLY A 456 6.30 10.16 -11.99
C GLY A 456 5.84 9.26 -13.14
N TYR A 457 4.80 8.45 -12.92
CA TYR A 457 4.20 7.61 -13.97
C TYR A 457 3.63 8.45 -15.12
N ARG A 458 2.91 9.54 -14.82
CA ARG A 458 2.34 10.42 -15.85
C ARG A 458 3.44 11.09 -16.69
N LEU A 459 4.46 11.66 -16.05
CA LEU A 459 5.57 12.30 -16.75
C LEU A 459 6.31 11.29 -17.66
N LYS A 460 6.56 10.07 -17.17
CA LYS A 460 7.14 8.98 -17.98
C LYS A 460 6.26 8.61 -19.17
N SER A 461 4.94 8.50 -19.00
CA SER A 461 4.02 8.17 -20.10
C SER A 461 3.88 9.29 -21.14
N GLU A 462 4.16 10.54 -20.77
CA GLU A 462 4.33 11.68 -21.69
C GLU A 462 5.74 11.75 -22.33
N GLY A 463 6.56 10.71 -22.15
CA GLY A 463 7.89 10.59 -22.74
C GLY A 463 8.99 11.39 -22.03
N LEU A 464 8.70 11.99 -20.87
CA LEU A 464 9.70 12.76 -20.12
C LEU A 464 10.70 11.84 -19.39
N PRO A 465 11.96 12.27 -19.26
CA PRO A 465 13.05 11.46 -18.74
C PRO A 465 13.06 11.44 -17.20
N ILE A 466 11.95 11.06 -16.57
CA ILE A 466 11.88 10.92 -15.10
C ILE A 466 12.25 9.50 -14.72
N LYS A 467 13.13 9.31 -13.73
CA LYS A 467 13.53 8.00 -13.18
C LYS A 467 12.75 7.68 -11.92
N GLU A 468 12.80 8.57 -10.95
CA GLU A 468 12.20 8.40 -9.63
C GLU A 468 11.43 9.64 -9.23
N SER A 469 10.45 9.46 -8.35
CA SER A 469 9.59 10.53 -7.87
C SER A 469 9.17 10.24 -6.43
N PHE A 470 9.37 11.20 -5.54
CA PHE A 470 8.97 11.08 -4.14
C PHE A 470 8.51 12.43 -3.59
N SER A 471 7.60 12.39 -2.62
CA SER A 471 7.19 13.58 -1.87
C SER A 471 7.90 13.58 -0.52
N PRO A 472 8.92 14.44 -0.31
CA PRO A 472 9.65 14.45 0.95
C PRO A 472 8.72 14.80 2.12
N PHE A 473 8.76 14.00 3.17
CA PHE A 473 7.91 14.20 4.35
C PHE A 473 8.13 15.58 4.97
N GLU A 474 9.39 16.03 5.05
CA GLU A 474 9.82 17.31 5.60
C GLU A 474 9.25 18.53 4.86
N SER A 475 8.78 18.36 3.62
CA SER A 475 8.02 19.39 2.90
C SER A 475 6.55 19.47 3.33
N GLN A 476 6.17 18.74 4.39
CA GLN A 476 4.81 18.45 4.77
C GLN A 476 4.01 17.85 3.59
N VAL A 477 4.71 17.04 2.79
CA VAL A 477 4.26 16.44 1.52
C VAL A 477 3.65 17.40 0.50
N THR A 478 4.03 18.68 0.55
CA THR A 478 3.60 19.69 -0.43
C THR A 478 4.53 19.77 -1.64
N TRP A 479 5.69 19.12 -1.58
CA TRP A 479 6.67 19.08 -2.67
C TRP A 479 6.72 17.68 -3.29
N VAL A 480 7.13 17.59 -4.56
CA VAL A 480 7.59 16.34 -5.18
C VAL A 480 8.95 16.58 -5.79
N ALA A 481 9.93 15.77 -5.37
CA ALA A 481 11.23 15.70 -6.00
C ALA A 481 11.17 14.70 -7.17
N LEU A 482 11.68 15.12 -8.33
CA LEU A 482 11.68 14.38 -9.58
C LEU A 482 13.13 14.14 -9.99
N GLN A 483 13.60 12.89 -9.91
CA GLN A 483 14.92 12.52 -10.39
C GLN A 483 14.89 12.39 -11.91
N VAL A 484 15.72 13.16 -12.60
CA VAL A 484 15.75 13.24 -14.06
C VAL A 484 16.89 12.38 -14.60
N ASP A 485 16.62 11.53 -15.60
CA ASP A 485 17.63 10.89 -16.44
C ASP A 485 18.29 11.96 -17.30
N THR A 486 19.49 12.38 -16.90
CA THR A 486 20.17 13.52 -17.52
C THR A 486 20.69 13.16 -18.91
N GLN A 487 20.96 11.88 -19.18
CA GLN A 487 21.35 11.43 -20.51
C GLN A 487 20.20 11.64 -21.49
N ARG A 488 19.01 11.13 -21.15
CA ARG A 488 17.82 11.32 -21.99
C ARG A 488 17.38 12.78 -22.04
N LEU A 489 17.59 13.56 -20.98
CA LEU A 489 17.34 15.00 -21.00
C LEU A 489 18.18 15.72 -22.07
N ARG A 490 19.47 15.39 -22.19
CA ARG A 490 20.36 15.96 -23.22
C ARG A 490 19.88 15.62 -24.64
N GLU A 491 19.37 14.41 -24.84
CA GLU A 491 18.83 13.95 -26.13
C GLU A 491 17.57 14.74 -26.55
N LEU A 492 16.86 15.39 -25.61
CA LEU A 492 15.72 16.24 -25.93
C LEU A 492 16.11 17.61 -26.50
N HIS A 493 17.37 18.03 -26.36
CA HIS A 493 17.85 19.35 -26.78
C HIS A 493 16.95 20.51 -26.30
N THR A 494 16.45 20.41 -25.07
CA THR A 494 15.56 21.39 -24.44
C THR A 494 16.33 22.43 -23.64
N THR A 495 15.67 23.54 -23.30
CA THR A 495 16.15 24.50 -22.30
C THR A 495 15.56 24.19 -20.91
N PRO A 496 16.17 24.72 -19.83
CA PRO A 496 15.58 24.69 -18.49
C PRO A 496 14.14 25.20 -18.44
N GLU A 497 13.87 26.35 -19.07
CA GLU A 497 12.54 26.96 -19.08
C GLU A 497 11.51 26.07 -19.77
N ASP A 498 11.80 25.61 -20.98
CA ASP A 498 10.87 24.79 -21.74
C ASP A 498 10.57 23.47 -21.02
N PHE A 499 11.60 22.85 -20.43
CA PHE A 499 11.46 21.60 -19.70
C PHE A 499 10.62 21.78 -18.44
N CYS A 500 10.95 22.76 -17.61
CA CYS A 500 10.24 23.04 -16.36
C CYS A 500 8.80 23.47 -16.60
N ARG A 501 8.55 24.30 -17.61
CA ARG A 501 7.19 24.69 -17.99
C ARG A 501 6.37 23.49 -18.45
N LYS A 502 6.94 22.63 -19.29
CA LYS A 502 6.28 21.39 -19.75
C LYS A 502 5.96 20.45 -18.57
N VAL A 503 6.90 20.25 -17.65
CA VAL A 503 6.68 19.44 -16.43
C VAL A 503 5.54 20.03 -15.60
N GLY A 504 5.58 21.33 -15.32
CA GLY A 504 4.55 21.99 -14.51
C GLY A 504 3.18 22.01 -15.19
N ASP A 505 3.10 22.19 -16.51
CA ASP A 505 1.84 22.14 -17.25
C ASP A 505 1.20 20.74 -17.21
N ILE A 506 2.00 19.67 -17.36
CA ILE A 506 1.50 18.29 -17.27
C ILE A 506 0.97 17.98 -15.87
N VAL A 507 1.67 18.45 -14.83
CA VAL A 507 1.36 18.09 -13.44
C VAL A 507 0.28 18.99 -12.83
N PHE A 508 0.48 20.31 -12.85
CA PHE A 508 -0.36 21.24 -12.10
C PHE A 508 -1.73 21.50 -12.75
N ARG A 509 -1.90 21.19 -14.05
CA ARG A 509 -3.20 21.24 -14.73
C ARG A 509 -3.99 19.94 -14.62
N HIS A 510 -3.42 18.93 -13.95
CA HIS A 510 -4.03 17.62 -13.79
C HIS A 510 -4.32 17.33 -12.31
N LYS A 511 -5.33 16.49 -12.03
CA LYS A 511 -5.74 16.12 -10.65
C LYS A 511 -4.58 15.58 -9.81
N ILE A 512 -3.64 14.89 -10.44
CA ILE A 512 -2.50 14.23 -9.78
C ILE A 512 -1.56 15.23 -9.10
N GLY A 513 -1.49 16.47 -9.60
CA GLY A 513 -0.69 17.54 -9.02
C GLY A 513 -1.47 18.42 -8.04
N TYR A 514 -2.72 18.10 -7.71
CA TYR A 514 -3.60 18.99 -6.92
C TYR A 514 -2.99 19.37 -5.58
N THR A 515 -2.53 18.37 -4.80
CA THR A 515 -1.97 18.56 -3.45
C THR A 515 -0.53 19.11 -3.45
N ILE A 516 0.15 19.11 -4.60
CA ILE A 516 1.56 19.47 -4.73
C ILE A 516 1.69 20.91 -5.22
N HIS A 517 2.50 21.70 -4.53
CA HIS A 517 2.75 23.12 -4.83
C HIS A 517 4.17 23.41 -5.28
N ARG A 518 5.12 22.51 -5.02
CA ARG A 518 6.46 22.61 -5.60
C ARG A 518 6.90 21.31 -6.24
N LEU A 519 7.38 21.39 -7.47
CA LEU A 519 8.17 20.32 -8.09
C LEU A 519 9.64 20.70 -8.01
N VAL A 520 10.49 19.77 -7.59
CA VAL A 520 11.94 19.97 -7.49
C VAL A 520 12.61 19.01 -8.46
N LEU A 521 13.22 19.54 -9.54
CA LEU A 521 13.88 18.72 -10.54
C LEU A 521 15.34 18.53 -10.13
N VAL A 522 15.79 17.29 -10.00
CA VAL A 522 17.15 16.97 -9.57
C VAL A 522 17.81 15.97 -10.51
N GLY A 523 19.14 16.03 -10.60
CA GLY A 523 19.95 15.09 -11.36
C GLY A 523 19.99 13.68 -10.75
N GLU A 524 20.60 12.74 -11.46
CA GLU A 524 20.68 11.33 -11.07
C GLU A 524 21.55 11.07 -9.83
N ASP A 525 22.35 12.05 -9.41
CA ASP A 525 23.20 11.98 -8.24
C ASP A 525 22.44 12.23 -6.92
N ILE A 526 21.17 12.64 -6.99
CA ILE A 526 20.33 12.91 -5.84
C ILE A 526 19.37 11.74 -5.59
N ASP A 527 19.42 11.15 -4.39
CA ASP A 527 18.38 10.22 -3.95
C ASP A 527 17.13 11.00 -3.50
N VAL A 528 16.06 10.95 -4.30
CA VAL A 528 14.80 11.64 -4.01
C VAL A 528 14.10 11.12 -2.77
N TYR A 529 14.44 9.92 -2.28
CA TYR A 529 13.90 9.35 -1.04
C TYR A 529 14.64 9.85 0.22
N ASN A 530 15.79 10.53 0.04
CA ASN A 530 16.56 11.14 1.12
C ASN A 530 16.40 12.66 1.08
N PHE A 531 15.64 13.22 2.03
CA PHE A 531 15.40 14.65 2.05
C PHE A 531 16.67 15.49 2.23
N LYS A 532 17.72 14.97 2.89
CA LYS A 532 18.99 15.69 3.02
C LYS A 532 19.62 15.96 1.66
N ASP A 533 19.49 15.03 0.72
CA ASP A 533 20.04 15.15 -0.63
C ASP A 533 19.16 16.10 -1.46
N VAL A 534 17.84 15.96 -1.35
CA VAL A 534 16.87 16.85 -2.02
C VAL A 534 17.05 18.30 -1.59
N ILE A 535 17.14 18.56 -0.29
CA ILE A 535 17.30 19.94 0.22
C ILE A 535 18.69 20.49 -0.06
N TRP A 536 19.74 19.65 -0.06
CA TRP A 536 21.06 20.07 -0.50
C TRP A 536 21.05 20.53 -1.96
N ALA A 537 20.45 19.75 -2.86
CA ALA A 537 20.30 20.12 -4.27
C ALA A 537 19.50 21.42 -4.42
N PHE A 538 18.33 21.52 -3.76
CA PHE A 538 17.49 22.73 -3.79
C PHE A 538 18.25 23.99 -3.34
N CYS A 539 18.98 23.90 -2.23
CA CYS A 539 19.70 25.05 -1.67
C CYS A 539 20.95 25.47 -2.46
N THR A 540 21.52 24.58 -3.28
CA THR A 540 22.82 24.81 -3.93
C THR A 540 22.77 24.88 -5.45
N ARG A 541 21.69 24.41 -6.08
CA ARG A 541 21.56 24.32 -7.54
C ARG A 541 20.43 25.17 -8.12
N CYS A 542 19.39 25.47 -7.35
CA CYS A 542 18.28 26.31 -7.79
C CYS A 542 18.51 27.78 -7.39
N ARG A 543 18.76 28.67 -8.36
CA ARG A 543 18.88 30.11 -8.09
C ARG A 543 17.48 30.73 -7.90
N PRO A 544 17.16 31.30 -6.71
CA PRO A 544 15.84 31.84 -6.44
C PRO A 544 15.36 32.84 -7.50
N GLY A 545 14.14 32.64 -8.00
CA GLY A 545 13.51 33.43 -9.05
C GLY A 545 14.02 33.18 -10.49
N MET A 546 15.32 32.90 -10.70
CA MET A 546 15.83 32.62 -12.06
C MET A 546 15.56 31.18 -12.51
N ASP A 547 15.69 30.23 -11.60
CA ASP A 547 15.51 28.80 -11.87
C ASP A 547 14.16 28.29 -11.30
N GLU A 548 13.22 29.22 -11.09
CA GLU A 548 11.88 28.95 -10.56
C GLU A 548 10.80 29.43 -11.54
N TYR A 549 9.93 28.50 -11.92
CA TYR A 549 8.87 28.75 -12.89
C TYR A 549 7.51 28.69 -12.18
N HIS A 550 6.92 29.85 -11.97
CA HIS A 550 5.67 30.01 -11.22
C HIS A 550 4.43 29.72 -12.07
N PHE A 551 3.43 29.11 -11.44
CA PHE A 551 2.14 28.73 -12.01
C PHE A 551 1.01 29.33 -11.17
N GLU A 552 0.52 30.48 -11.61
CA GLU A 552 -0.57 31.21 -10.92
C GLU A 552 -1.96 30.94 -11.51
N ASP A 553 -2.03 30.36 -12.72
CA ASP A 553 -3.28 30.01 -13.40
C ASP A 553 -3.56 28.49 -13.41
N VAL A 554 -3.45 27.90 -12.22
CA VAL A 554 -3.70 26.47 -11.96
C VAL A 554 -4.48 26.29 -10.65
N PRO A 555 -5.19 25.18 -10.44
CA PRO A 555 -5.87 24.90 -9.17
C PRO A 555 -4.88 24.83 -8.00
N GLY A 556 -5.11 25.67 -6.99
CA GLY A 556 -4.42 25.66 -5.70
C GLY A 556 -5.07 24.68 -4.72
N PHE A 557 -4.32 24.26 -3.69
CA PHE A 557 -4.83 23.35 -2.66
C PHE A 557 -5.17 24.12 -1.39
N PRO A 558 -6.45 24.41 -1.12
CA PRO A 558 -6.85 25.28 -0.02
C PRO A 558 -6.49 24.75 1.37
N LEU A 559 -6.22 23.45 1.55
CA LEU A 559 -5.84 22.92 2.87
C LEU A 559 -4.44 23.35 3.31
N ILE A 560 -3.60 23.84 2.40
CA ILE A 560 -2.30 24.39 2.77
C ILE A 560 -2.51 25.76 3.43
N PRO A 561 -1.95 26.04 4.62
CA PRO A 561 -2.14 27.29 5.35
C PRO A 561 -1.90 28.56 4.54
N TYR A 562 -0.83 28.61 3.73
CA TYR A 562 -0.52 29.80 2.92
C TYR A 562 -1.48 30.02 1.74
N MET A 563 -2.39 29.09 1.48
CA MET A 563 -3.45 29.23 0.49
C MET A 563 -4.70 29.82 1.13
N SER A 564 -5.50 29.03 1.85
CA SER A 564 -6.78 29.49 2.41
C SER A 564 -6.66 30.52 3.53
N HIS A 565 -5.56 30.48 4.28
CA HIS A 565 -5.28 31.40 5.38
C HIS A 565 -4.10 32.33 5.06
N GLY A 566 -3.73 32.41 3.78
CA GLY A 566 -2.65 33.25 3.29
C GLY A 566 -3.12 34.53 2.64
N ASN A 567 -2.25 35.10 1.80
CA ASN A 567 -2.43 36.44 1.23
C ASN A 567 -3.03 36.42 -0.20
N GLY A 568 -3.29 35.24 -0.75
CA GLY A 568 -3.70 35.05 -2.15
C GLY A 568 -5.08 34.41 -2.30
N ALA A 569 -5.40 33.97 -3.51
CA ALA A 569 -6.60 33.18 -3.76
C ALA A 569 -6.46 31.81 -3.06
N PRO A 570 -7.50 31.33 -2.35
CA PRO A 570 -7.43 30.08 -1.59
C PRO A 570 -7.33 28.82 -2.48
N ASP A 571 -7.84 28.89 -3.71
CA ASP A 571 -8.06 27.76 -4.60
C ASP A 571 -7.36 27.90 -5.96
N LYS A 572 -6.49 28.90 -6.12
CA LYS A 572 -5.81 29.20 -7.38
C LYS A 572 -4.37 29.67 -7.16
N GLY A 573 -3.46 29.18 -8.00
CA GLY A 573 -2.06 29.59 -8.04
C GLY A 573 -1.24 29.02 -6.89
N GLY A 574 -0.16 29.73 -6.53
CA GLY A 574 0.75 29.34 -5.45
C GLY A 574 1.68 28.16 -5.77
N LYS A 575 1.80 27.79 -7.06
CA LYS A 575 2.58 26.63 -7.49
C LYS A 575 3.87 27.01 -8.22
N VAL A 576 4.90 26.18 -8.11
CA VAL A 576 6.22 26.45 -8.70
C VAL A 576 6.94 25.17 -9.12
N VAL A 577 7.67 25.24 -10.23
CA VAL A 577 8.70 24.25 -10.58
C VAL A 577 10.05 24.87 -10.27
N SER A 578 10.84 24.24 -9.41
CA SER A 578 12.18 24.67 -9.02
C SER A 578 13.20 23.75 -9.68
N ASP A 579 13.99 24.30 -10.60
CA ASP A 579 15.01 23.56 -11.34
C ASP A 579 16.30 23.49 -10.52
N CYS A 580 16.68 22.29 -10.09
CA CYS A 580 17.94 22.04 -9.42
C CYS A 580 18.91 21.24 -10.31
N LEU A 581 18.63 21.16 -11.62
CA LEU A 581 19.58 20.68 -12.61
C LEU A 581 20.55 21.81 -12.97
N LEU A 582 21.84 21.53 -12.93
CA LEU A 582 22.87 22.48 -13.37
C LEU A 582 22.89 22.58 -14.90
N PRO A 583 23.30 23.72 -15.49
CA PRO A 583 23.23 23.95 -16.93
C PRO A 583 23.92 22.89 -17.79
N VAL A 584 25.02 22.30 -17.29
CA VAL A 584 25.74 21.24 -18.00
C VAL A 584 24.94 19.94 -18.11
N GLU A 585 23.99 19.68 -17.21
CA GLU A 585 23.12 18.49 -17.25
C GLU A 585 22.18 18.50 -18.45
N TYR A 586 21.83 19.68 -18.96
CA TYR A 586 21.06 19.86 -20.20
C TYR A 586 21.91 19.76 -21.47
N THR A 587 23.25 19.80 -21.36
CA THR A 587 24.14 19.97 -22.52
C THR A 587 25.23 18.91 -22.62
N THR A 588 26.26 18.95 -21.78
CA THR A 588 27.46 18.09 -21.87
C THR A 588 27.49 16.94 -20.87
N GLY A 589 26.64 16.99 -19.85
CA GLY A 589 26.65 16.10 -18.70
C GLY A 589 27.40 16.70 -17.51
N ARG A 590 27.29 16.03 -16.36
CA ARG A 590 27.88 16.43 -15.08
C ARG A 590 29.39 16.65 -15.20
N ASP A 591 29.87 17.81 -14.73
CA ASP A 591 31.29 18.22 -14.70
C ASP A 591 31.81 18.54 -13.29
N TRP A 592 31.07 18.15 -12.26
CA TRP A 592 31.46 18.29 -10.85
C TRP A 592 31.49 16.93 -10.13
N GLU A 593 32.17 16.92 -8.99
CA GLU A 593 32.17 15.83 -8.01
C GLU A 593 31.63 16.37 -6.68
N ALA A 594 30.85 15.56 -5.96
CA ALA A 594 30.40 15.93 -4.63
C ALA A 594 31.57 15.87 -3.65
N ALA A 595 31.69 16.89 -2.80
CA ALA A 595 32.71 16.99 -1.75
C ALA A 595 32.35 16.14 -0.52
N ASP A 596 32.12 14.84 -0.71
CA ASP A 596 31.74 13.90 0.33
C ASP A 596 32.65 12.66 0.36
N PHE A 597 32.44 11.76 1.31
CA PHE A 597 33.25 10.56 1.45
C PHE A 597 33.13 9.63 0.23
N GLU A 598 31.96 9.55 -0.39
CA GLU A 598 31.70 8.61 -1.47
C GLU A 598 32.31 9.03 -2.81
N ASN A 599 32.32 10.33 -3.09
CA ASN A 599 32.63 10.88 -4.41
C ASN A 599 33.98 11.60 -4.47
N SER A 600 34.56 12.05 -3.35
CA SER A 600 35.84 12.78 -3.33
C SER A 600 37.06 11.95 -2.92
N PHE A 601 36.90 10.63 -2.74
CA PHE A 601 37.99 9.73 -2.36
C PHE A 601 37.96 8.45 -3.21
N PRO A 602 39.12 7.90 -3.58
CA PRO A 602 39.18 6.66 -4.36
C PRO A 602 38.75 5.44 -3.51
N GLU A 603 38.25 4.40 -4.19
CA GLU A 603 37.70 3.20 -3.54
C GLU A 603 38.66 2.54 -2.54
N ASP A 604 39.96 2.45 -2.85
CA ASP A 604 40.95 1.83 -1.94
C ASP A 604 41.10 2.61 -0.62
N VAL A 605 40.95 3.94 -0.66
CA VAL A 605 40.96 4.79 0.53
C VAL A 605 39.66 4.59 1.32
N LYS A 606 38.51 4.56 0.63
CA LYS A 606 37.20 4.35 1.26
C LYS A 606 37.14 3.01 2.00
N GLU A 607 37.56 1.92 1.35
CA GLU A 607 37.64 0.59 1.95
C GLU A 607 38.61 0.54 3.14
N ARG A 608 39.80 1.14 3.01
CA ARG A 608 40.80 1.18 4.07
C ARG A 608 40.33 1.97 5.30
N VAL A 609 39.60 3.07 5.09
CA VAL A 609 39.01 3.85 6.20
C VAL A 609 37.87 3.07 6.85
N THR A 610 36.96 2.51 6.05
CA THR A 610 35.76 1.78 6.53
C THR A 610 36.13 0.52 7.32
N SER A 611 37.04 -0.31 6.78
CA SER A 611 37.50 -1.54 7.44
C SER A 611 38.20 -1.32 8.78
N ARG A 612 38.70 -0.10 9.02
CA ARG A 612 39.38 0.27 10.27
C ARG A 612 38.53 1.16 11.17
N TRP A 613 37.31 1.51 10.79
CA TRP A 613 36.51 2.54 11.47
C TRP A 613 36.33 2.26 12.96
N GLU A 614 35.89 1.05 13.31
CA GLU A 614 35.74 0.64 14.70
C GLU A 614 37.09 0.51 15.42
N THR A 615 38.13 0.00 14.73
CA THR A 615 39.47 -0.12 15.31
C THR A 615 40.12 1.23 15.61
N MET A 616 39.71 2.30 14.92
CA MET A 616 40.12 3.68 15.18
C MET A 616 39.38 4.31 16.37
N GLY A 617 38.42 3.60 16.96
CA GLY A 617 37.64 4.05 18.13
C GLY A 617 36.32 4.74 17.80
N PHE A 618 35.89 4.72 16.53
CA PHE A 618 34.56 5.21 16.15
C PHE A 618 33.47 4.16 16.45
N GLY A 619 32.23 4.60 16.68
CA GLY A 619 31.09 3.69 16.87
C GLY A 619 30.82 2.86 15.61
N SER A 620 30.23 1.67 15.77
CA SER A 620 29.88 0.82 14.63
C SER A 620 29.04 1.65 13.65
N SER A 621 29.46 1.74 12.40
CA SER A 621 28.64 2.27 11.31
C SER A 621 27.44 1.33 11.17
N LYS A 622 26.34 1.62 11.87
CA LYS A 622 25.09 0.86 11.84
C LYS A 622 24.03 1.61 11.08
#